data_AF-A0A2A5GM15-F1
#
_entry.id   AF-A0A2A5GM15-F1
#
_cell.length_a   1.000
_cell.length_b   1.000
_cell.length_c   1.000
_cell.angle_alpha   90.00
_cell.angle_beta   90.00
_cell.angle_gamma   90.00
#
_symmetry.space_group_name_H-M   'P 1'
#
loop_
_entity.id
_entity.type
_entity.pdbx_description
1 polymer ?
#
loop_
_entity_poly.entity_id
_entity_poly.type
_entity_poly.pdbx_seq_one_letter_code
_entity_poly.pdbx_strand_id
1 'polypeptide(L)' 'MKVKDLVSKLEKLNPEMDLLCFSESEDLTPKGYFFRVMEIVDVTESNAEASRDESGVVSVKFEQTGISKKYAAIELTSDI' A
#
# COMPACT_ATOMS: atom_id res chain seq x y z
N MET A 1 -5.37 -3.91 6.27
CA MET A 1 -6.53 -3.08 6.69
C MET A 1 -7.61 -3.22 5.63
N LYS A 2 -8.92 -3.23 5.95
CA LYS A 2 -9.98 -3.16 4.93
C LYS A 2 -10.29 -1.70 4.60
N VAL A 3 -10.84 -1.42 3.42
CA VAL A 3 -11.23 -0.06 2.99
C VAL A 3 -12.09 0.65 4.03
N LYS A 4 -13.14 -0.01 4.53
CA LYS A 4 -14.04 0.56 5.54
C LYS A 4 -13.31 1.01 6.82
N ASP A 5 -12.29 0.26 7.24
CA ASP A 5 -11.57 0.55 8.48
C ASP A 5 -10.62 1.74 8.27
N LEU A 6 -10.05 1.88 7.06
CA LEU A 6 -9.25 3.03 6.67
C LEU A 6 -10.12 4.29 6.60
N VAL A 7 -11.26 4.23 5.92
CA VAL A 7 -12.22 5.34 5.83
C VAL A 7 -12.61 5.82 7.23
N SER A 8 -13.01 4.92 8.14
CA SER A 8 -13.36 5.31 9.52
C SER A 8 -12.22 5.91 10.34
N LYS A 9 -10.95 5.72 9.94
CA LYS A 9 -9.81 6.41 10.55
C LYS A 9 -9.60 7.79 9.93
N LEU A 10 -9.69 7.90 8.61
CA LEU A 10 -9.53 9.16 7.87
C LEU A 10 -10.65 10.16 8.19
N GLU A 11 -11.89 9.70 8.33
CA GLU A 11 -13.06 10.52 8.68
C GLU A 11 -12.93 11.25 10.03
N LYS A 12 -11.98 10.84 10.89
CA LYS A 12 -11.72 11.48 12.18
C LYS A 12 -10.71 12.62 12.10
N LEU A 13 -10.07 12.82 10.95
CA LEU A 13 -9.05 13.84 10.71
C LEU A 13 -9.66 15.05 10.00
N ASN A 14 -8.91 16.15 9.92
CA ASN A 14 -9.31 17.30 9.10
C ASN A 14 -9.20 16.91 7.60
N PRO A 15 -10.29 16.98 6.81
CA PRO A 15 -10.28 16.55 5.40
C PRO A 15 -9.38 17.38 4.49
N GLU A 16 -8.96 18.57 4.92
CA GLU A 16 -8.05 19.44 4.16
C GLU A 16 -6.56 19.17 4.48
N MET A 17 -6.24 18.14 5.26
CA MET A 17 -4.86 17.75 5.53
C MET A 17 -4.28 16.92 4.40
N ASP A 18 -3.01 17.18 4.07
CA ASP A 18 -2.24 16.31 3.19
C ASP A 18 -1.99 14.94 3.83
N LEU A 19 -2.05 13.89 3.01
CA LEU A 19 -1.72 12.53 3.42
C LEU A 19 -0.22 12.29 3.26
N LEU A 20 0.47 12.01 4.38
CA LEU A 20 1.87 11.58 4.37
C LEU A 20 1.95 10.05 4.51
N CYS A 21 2.46 9.38 3.49
CA CYS A 21 2.80 7.96 3.57
C CYS A 21 4.31 7.81 3.80
N PHE A 22 4.72 6.93 4.71
CA PHE A 22 6.13 6.69 5.01
C PHE A 22 6.39 5.25 5.42
N SER A 23 7.65 4.81 5.26
CA SER A 23 8.10 3.48 5.70
C SER A 23 9.48 3.58 6.35
N GLU A 24 9.65 2.87 7.47
CA GLU A 24 10.94 2.69 8.16
C GLU A 24 11.62 1.37 7.74
N SER A 25 11.05 0.65 6.76
CA SER A 25 11.65 -0.58 6.24
C SER A 25 13.04 -0.27 5.66
N GLU A 26 14.06 -0.98 6.16
CA GLU A 26 15.45 -0.78 5.76
C GLU A 26 15.64 -0.96 4.24
N ASP A 27 14.93 -1.90 3.63
CA ASP A 27 14.98 -2.18 2.19
C ASP A 27 14.45 -1.02 1.33
N LEU A 28 13.57 -0.20 1.89
CA LEU A 28 13.00 0.96 1.21
C LEU A 28 13.71 2.26 1.62
N THR A 29 14.44 2.29 2.73
CA THR A 29 15.00 3.53 3.29
C THR A 29 16.40 3.80 2.74
N PRO A 30 16.69 4.98 2.16
CA PRO A 30 18.03 5.31 1.67
C PRO A 30 19.05 5.31 2.82
N LYS A 31 20.30 4.90 2.52
CA LYS A 31 21.38 4.88 3.52
C LYS A 31 21.55 6.26 4.17
N GLY A 32 21.51 6.29 5.50
CA GLY A 32 21.66 7.52 6.29
C GLY A 32 20.35 8.23 6.63
N TYR A 33 19.20 7.67 6.26
CA TYR A 33 17.87 8.19 6.59
C TYR A 33 17.11 7.23 7.53
N PHE A 34 16.14 7.76 8.28
CA PHE A 34 15.32 6.97 9.22
C PHE A 34 14.06 6.38 8.58
N PHE A 35 13.53 7.03 7.56
CA PHE A 35 12.33 6.60 6.84
C PHE A 35 12.37 7.10 5.40
N ARG A 36 11.58 6.47 4.53
CA ARG A 36 11.28 6.96 3.19
C ARG A 36 9.87 7.50 3.14
N VAL A 37 9.73 8.74 2.65
CA VAL A 37 8.45 9.34 2.32
C VAL A 37 7.97 8.83 0.96
N MET A 38 6.66 8.62 0.85
CA MET A 38 5.97 8.23 -0.37
C MET A 38 4.70 9.05 -0.52
N GLU A 39 4.28 9.24 -1.76
CA GLU A 39 3.03 9.88 -2.11
C GLU A 39 2.07 8.92 -2.80
N ILE A 40 0.78 9.15 -2.62
CA ILE A 40 -0.27 8.37 -3.26
C ILE A 40 -0.42 8.85 -4.69
N VAL A 41 -0.19 7.96 -5.65
CA VAL A 41 -0.36 8.22 -7.08
C VAL A 41 -1.78 7.93 -7.52
N ASP A 42 -2.32 6.78 -7.09
CA ASP A 42 -3.63 6.31 -7.51
C ASP A 42 -4.26 5.37 -6.46
N VAL A 43 -5.59 5.26 -6.51
CA VAL A 43 -6.37 4.31 -5.71
C VAL A 43 -7.37 3.59 -6.61
N THR A 44 -7.13 2.30 -6.86
CA THR A 44 -7.91 1.51 -7.83
C THR A 44 -8.48 0.23 -7.23
N GLU A 45 -9.51 -0.31 -7.89
CA GLU A 45 -9.92 -1.69 -7.67
C GLU A 45 -9.13 -2.61 -8.61
N SER A 46 -8.46 -3.63 -8.07
CA SER A 46 -7.76 -4.63 -8.86
C SER A 46 -8.12 -6.04 -8.43
N ASN A 47 -8.19 -6.96 -9.39
CA ASN A 47 -8.12 -8.38 -9.07
C ASN A 47 -6.65 -8.74 -8.87
N ALA A 48 -6.35 -9.41 -7.76
CA ALA A 48 -5.01 -9.90 -7.51
C ALA A 48 -5.04 -11.25 -6.79
N GLU A 49 -3.95 -11.99 -6.95
CA GLU A 49 -3.67 -13.21 -6.21
C GLU A 49 -2.46 -12.95 -5.31
N ALA A 50 -2.70 -12.95 -4.00
CA ALA A 50 -1.63 -12.88 -3.02
C ALA A 50 -1.25 -14.30 -2.60
N SER A 51 0.01 -14.67 -2.81
CA SER A 51 0.58 -15.92 -2.32
C SER A 51 1.68 -15.62 -1.31
N ARG A 52 1.95 -16.58 -0.43
CA ARG A 52 3.08 -16.55 0.49
C ARG A 52 3.89 -17.80 0.25
N ASP A 53 5.19 -17.65 0.04
CA ASP A 53 6.08 -18.80 -0.13
C ASP A 53 6.47 -19.42 1.23
N GLU A 54 7.19 -20.53 1.18
CA GLU A 54 7.66 -21.26 2.36
C GLU A 54 8.62 -20.45 3.25
N SER A 55 9.23 -19.39 2.69
CA SER A 55 10.11 -18.45 3.41
C SER A 55 9.33 -17.29 4.03
N GLY A 56 8.02 -17.23 3.83
CA GLY A 56 7.16 -16.19 4.37
C GLY A 56 7.09 -14.92 3.52
N VAL A 57 7.72 -14.89 2.34
CA VAL A 57 7.68 -13.74 1.43
C VAL A 57 6.30 -13.69 0.77
N VAL A 58 5.67 -12.51 0.80
CA VAL A 58 4.38 -12.27 0.15
C VAL A 58 4.63 -11.79 -1.26
N SER A 59 4.06 -12.48 -2.24
CA SER A 59 4.03 -12.02 -3.63
C SER A 59 2.59 -11.75 -4.05
N VAL A 60 2.39 -10.70 -4.85
CA VAL A 60 1.09 -10.31 -5.38
C VAL A 60 1.17 -10.30 -6.89
N LYS A 61 0.28 -11.05 -7.54
CA LYS A 61 0.10 -11.01 -9.00
C LYS A 61 -1.17 -10.25 -9.33
N PHE A 62 -1.05 -9.17 -10.08
CA PHE A 62 -2.17 -8.35 -10.53
C PHE A 62 -2.77 -8.91 -11.83
N GLU A 63 -3.31 -10.11 -11.76
CA GLU A 63 -3.95 -10.80 -12.88
C GLU A 63 -5.24 -11.49 -12.43
N GLN A 64 -6.20 -11.62 -13.34
CA GLN A 64 -7.44 -12.32 -13.07
C GLN A 64 -7.25 -13.83 -13.28
N THR A 65 -6.95 -14.54 -12.19
CA THR A 65 -6.91 -16.00 -12.14
C THR A 65 -8.19 -16.56 -11.50
N GLY A 66 -8.44 -17.87 -11.61
CA GLY A 66 -9.60 -18.53 -10.99
C GLY A 66 -9.63 -18.48 -9.46
N ILE A 67 -8.55 -18.03 -8.82
CA ILE A 67 -8.43 -17.88 -7.36
C ILE A 67 -8.15 -16.42 -6.93
N SER A 68 -8.13 -15.49 -7.89
CA SER A 68 -7.95 -14.06 -7.63
C SER A 68 -9.10 -13.49 -6.80
N LYS A 69 -8.81 -12.44 -6.03
CA LYS A 69 -9.78 -11.69 -5.24
C LYS A 69 -9.67 -10.20 -5.56
N LYS A 70 -10.76 -9.46 -5.34
CA LYS A 70 -10.74 -8.00 -5.45
C LYS A 70 -9.99 -7.39 -4.26
N TYR A 71 -9.09 -6.46 -4.58
CA TYR A 71 -8.36 -5.63 -3.65
C TYR A 71 -8.58 -4.16 -4.02
N ALA A 72 -8.63 -3.29 -3.01
CA ALA A 72 -8.33 -1.88 -3.22
C ALA A 72 -6.81 -1.73 -3.19
N ALA A 73 -6.23 -1.31 -4.31
CA ALA A 73 -4.80 -1.06 -4.45
C ALA A 73 -4.55 0.45 -4.28
N ILE A 74 -3.55 0.80 -3.48
CA ILE A 74 -3.06 2.17 -3.34
C ILE A 74 -1.66 2.16 -3.92
N GLU A 75 -1.47 2.87 -5.03
CA GLU A 75 -0.17 3.03 -5.65
C GLU A 75 0.61 4.13 -4.93
N LEU A 76 1.84 3.82 -4.53
CA LEU A 76 2.73 4.72 -3.83
C LEU A 76 3.98 4.93 -4.67
N THR A 77 4.41 6.18 -4.81
CA THR A 77 5.70 6.53 -5.43
C THR A 77 6.56 7.33 -4.46
N SER A 78 7.84 7.38 -4.77
CA SER A 78 8.89 8.03 -4.01
C SER A 78 9.75 8.97 -4.85
N ASP A 79 9.35 9.17 -6.11
CA ASP A 79 10.15 9.79 -7.17
C ASP A 79 9.84 11.29 -7.30
N ILE A 80 9.76 11.98 -6.17
CA ILE A 80 9.49 13.41 -6.10
C ILE A 80 10.78 14.18 -5.85
#